data_AF-A0A6P6H543-F1
#
_entry.id   AF-A0A6P6H543-F1
#
_cell.length_a   1.000
_cell.length_b   1.000
_cell.length_c   1.000
_cell.angle_alpha   90.00
_cell.angle_beta   90.00
_cell.angle_gamma   90.00
#
_symmetry.space_group_name_H-M   'P 1'
#
loop_
_entity.id
_entity.type
_entity.pdbx_description
1 polymer ?
#
loop_
_entity_poly.entity_id
_entity_poly.type
_entity_poly.pdbx_seq_one_letter_code
_entity_poly.pdbx_strand_id
1 'polypeptide(L)'
;MYRLLVQLLDANQTVLDKFSAMPVPIQQWNNNVCFQVTHVFSDIKIGVRFVSFEHWGQDTQFWAGHYGARVTNSSVVVRARLS
;
A
#
# COMPACT_ATOMS: atom_id res chain seq x y z
N MET A 1 -5.94 12.84 -1.44
CA MET A 1 -6.44 11.49 -1.15
C MET A 1 -5.37 10.45 -1.45
N TYR A 2 -5.23 9.44 -0.59
CA TYR A 2 -4.30 8.33 -0.77
C TYR A 2 -5.03 6.99 -0.64
N ARG A 3 -4.64 6.00 -1.45
CA ARG A 3 -5.13 4.62 -1.34
C ARG A 3 -3.96 3.64 -1.49
N LEU A 4 -4.02 2.56 -0.74
CA LEU A 4 -3.09 1.43 -0.83
C LEU A 4 -3.88 0.14 -1.06
N LEU A 5 -3.44 -0.68 -2.00
CA LEU A 5 -3.89 -2.05 -2.21
C LEU A 5 -2.67 -2.96 -2.28
N VAL A 6 -2.65 -4.00 -1.46
CA VAL A 6 -1.62 -5.03 -1.48
C VAL A 6 -2.30 -6.38 -1.64
N GLN A 7 -1.81 -7.20 -2.56
CA GLN A 7 -2.39 -8.51 -2.86
C GLN A 7 -1.32 -9.59 -2.87
N LEU A 8 -1.65 -10.74 -2.30
CA LEU A 8 -0.86 -11.97 -2.43
C LEU A 8 -1.45 -12.80 -3.56
N LEU A 9 -0.64 -13.16 -4.55
CA LEU A 9 -1.09 -13.82 -5.77
C LEU A 9 -0.42 -15.19 -5.95
N ASP A 10 -1.13 -16.13 -6.57
CA ASP A 10 -0.57 -17.40 -7.02
C ASP A 10 0.19 -17.29 -8.35
N ALA A 11 0.70 -18.42 -8.86
CA ALA A 11 1.43 -18.47 -10.12
C ALA A 11 0.62 -18.02 -11.36
N ASN A 12 -0.71 -18.12 -11.30
CA ASN A 12 -1.63 -17.71 -12.35
C ASN A 12 -2.14 -16.27 -12.15
N GLN A 13 -1.54 -15.51 -11.23
CA GLN A 13 -1.97 -14.18 -10.81
C GLN A 13 -3.36 -14.14 -10.16
N THR A 14 -3.88 -15.27 -9.67
CA THR A 14 -5.12 -15.31 -8.88
C THR A 14 -4.87 -14.74 -7.49
N VAL A 15 -5.77 -13.88 -7.01
CA VAL A 15 -5.68 -13.27 -5.68
C VAL A 15 -6.00 -14.31 -4.60
N LEU A 16 -5.01 -14.63 -3.76
CA LEU A 16 -5.16 -15.54 -2.62
C LEU A 16 -5.51 -14.81 -1.33
N ASP A 17 -5.02 -13.58 -1.17
CA ASP A 17 -5.31 -12.67 -0.06
C ASP A 17 -5.08 -11.20 -0.46
N LYS A 18 -5.68 -10.26 0.27
CA LYS A 18 -5.55 -8.83 0.00
C LYS A 18 -5.71 -7.97 1.25
N PHE A 19 -5.03 -6.83 1.22
CA PHE A 19 -5.16 -5.75 2.19
C PHE A 19 -5.39 -4.43 1.44
N SER A 20 -6.31 -3.60 1.92
CA SER A 20 -6.50 -2.24 1.42
C SER A 20 -6.58 -1.24 2.56
N ALA A 21 -6.06 -0.03 2.30
CA ALA A 21 -6.11 1.07 3.25
C ALA A 21 -6.43 2.38 2.53
N MET A 22 -7.20 3.22 3.22
CA MET A 22 -7.53 4.57 2.77
C MET A 22 -7.43 5.52 3.98
N PRO A 23 -6.20 5.92 4.36
CA PRO A 23 -5.97 6.85 5.45
C PRO A 23 -6.69 8.20 5.23
N VAL A 24 -6.96 8.90 6.33
CA VAL A 24 -7.54 10.24 6.29
C VAL A 24 -6.62 11.16 5.46
N PRO A 25 -7.17 11.99 4.55
CA PRO A 25 -6.36 12.90 3.75
C PRO A 25 -5.55 13.87 4.62
N ILE A 26 -4.26 14.01 4.32
CA ILE A 26 -3.45 15.13 4.82
C ILE A 26 -3.93 16.39 4.10
N GLN A 27 -4.22 17.44 4.87
CA GLN A 27 -4.61 18.73 4.30
C GLN A 27 -3.48 19.35 3.47
N GLN A 28 -3.85 20.07 2.41
CA GLN A 28 -2.90 20.78 1.55
C GLN A 28 -2.03 21.73 2.39
N TRP A 29 -0.76 21.88 1.99
CA TRP A 29 0.26 22.71 2.66
C TRP A 29 0.76 22.19 4.02
N ASN A 30 0.27 21.04 4.47
CA ASN A 30 0.83 20.38 5.64
C ASN A 30 2.04 19.51 5.24
N ASN A 31 3.23 20.12 5.22
CA ASN A 31 4.48 19.43 4.88
C ASN A 31 5.12 18.68 6.06
N ASN A 32 4.57 18.82 7.27
CA ASN A 32 5.20 18.31 8.51
C ASN A 32 4.52 17.04 9.05
N VAL A 33 3.51 16.53 8.35
CA VAL A 33 2.76 15.33 8.77
C VAL A 33 2.97 14.23 7.74
N CYS A 34 3.28 13.02 8.24
CA CYS A 34 3.35 11.80 7.46
C CYS A 34 2.56 10.71 8.20
N PHE A 35 1.77 9.93 7.46
CA PHE A 35 1.07 8.77 8.01
C PHE A 35 1.73 7.50 7.53
N GLN A 36 1.95 6.56 8.45
CA GLN A 36 2.44 5.23 8.13
C GLN A 36 1.29 4.24 8.10
N VAL A 37 1.23 3.44 7.03
CA VAL A 37 0.34 2.28 6.92
C VAL A 37 1.20 1.03 7.05
N THR A 38 0.84 0.13 7.96
CA THR A 38 1.53 -1.15 8.17
C THR A 38 0.52 -2.27 8.18
N HIS A 39 0.85 -3.38 7.53
CA HIS A 39 0.07 -4.61 7.54
C HIS A 39 1.00 -5.82 7.54
N VAL A 40 0.58 -6.89 8.20
CA VAL A 40 1.29 -8.18 8.21
C VAL A 40 0.30 -9.25 7.78
N PHE A 41 0.52 -9.83 6.60
CA PHE A 41 -0.14 -11.06 6.22
C PHE A 41 0.43 -12.20 7.07
N SER A 42 -0.44 -12.82 7.87
CA SER A 42 -0.14 -14.02 8.66
C SER A 42 -0.86 -15.21 8.04
N ASP A 43 -0.46 -16.43 8.40
CA ASP A 43 -1.10 -17.66 7.90
C ASP A 43 -1.18 -17.71 6.36
N ILE A 44 -0.07 -17.29 5.72
CA ILE A 44 0.03 -17.17 4.27
C ILE A 44 -0.28 -18.52 3.63
N LYS A 45 -1.31 -18.54 2.78
CA LYS A 45 -1.75 -19.73 2.06
C LYS A 45 -0.61 -20.30 1.20
N ILE A 46 -0.51 -21.63 1.17
CA ILE A 46 0.38 -22.33 0.24
C ILE A 46 0.05 -21.90 -1.18
N GLY A 47 1.08 -21.64 -1.99
CA GLY A 47 0.93 -21.29 -3.40
C GLY A 47 1.13 -19.81 -3.74
N VAL A 48 1.32 -18.92 -2.75
CA VAL A 48 1.73 -17.53 -3.03
C VAL A 48 3.05 -17.52 -3.81
N ARG A 49 3.10 -16.70 -4.87
CA ARG A 49 4.25 -16.49 -5.75
C ARG A 49 4.57 -15.02 -5.96
N PHE A 50 3.58 -14.14 -5.91
CA PHE A 50 3.78 -12.72 -6.13
C PHE A 50 3.11 -11.88 -5.04
N VAL A 51 3.67 -10.68 -4.84
CA VAL A 51 3.04 -9.59 -4.09
C VAL A 51 2.79 -8.45 -5.07
N SER A 52 1.51 -8.10 -5.29
CA SER A 52 1.17 -6.83 -5.94
C SER A 52 1.09 -5.75 -4.88
N PHE A 53 1.83 -4.65 -5.06
CA PHE A 53 1.84 -3.51 -4.14
C PHE A 53 1.53 -2.26 -4.95
N GLU A 54 0.32 -1.71 -4.75
CA GLU A 54 -0.21 -0.63 -5.57
C GLU A 54 -0.67 0.53 -4.71
N HIS A 55 -0.23 1.73 -5.08
CA HIS A 55 -0.57 2.96 -4.38
C HIS A 55 -1.13 4.02 -5.34
N TRP A 56 -2.11 4.77 -4.86
CA TRP A 56 -2.77 5.83 -5.62
C TRP A 56 -2.77 7.12 -4.84
N GLY A 57 -2.44 8.22 -5.51
CA GLY A 57 -2.49 9.56 -4.97
C GLY A 57 -3.26 10.48 -5.90
N GLN A 58 -4.18 11.25 -5.35
CA GLN A 58 -4.90 12.31 -6.06
C GLN A 58 -4.96 13.53 -5.15
N ASP A 59 -4.82 14.73 -5.69
CA ASP A 59 -5.08 15.94 -4.91
C ASP A 59 -6.59 16.04 -4.56
N THR A 60 -6.93 16.93 -3.63
CA THR A 60 -8.35 17.15 -3.25
C THR A 60 -8.92 18.45 -3.83
N GLN A 61 -8.13 19.21 -4.59
CA GLN A 61 -8.50 20.55 -5.07
C GLN A 61 -8.56 20.64 -6.61
N PHE A 62 -8.31 19.53 -7.30
CA PHE A 62 -8.27 19.37 -8.75
C PHE A 62 -7.37 20.38 -9.44
N TRP A 63 -6.22 20.69 -8.82
CA TRP A 63 -5.29 21.68 -9.34
C TRP A 63 -4.41 21.07 -10.44
N ALA A 64 -4.17 21.86 -11.49
CA ALA A 64 -3.18 21.51 -12.51
C ALA A 64 -1.78 21.42 -11.87
N GLY A 65 -1.19 20.23 -11.86
CA GLY A 65 0.15 19.98 -11.32
C GLY A 65 0.23 18.69 -10.49
N HIS A 66 1.28 18.57 -9.68
CA HIS A 66 1.57 17.39 -8.87
C HIS A 66 1.27 17.62 -7.38
N TYR A 67 0.02 17.94 -7.06
CA TYR A 67 -0.41 18.28 -5.70
C TYR A 67 -1.05 17.10 -4.94
N GLY A 68 -1.03 15.90 -5.52
CA GLY A 68 -1.55 14.69 -4.91
C GLY A 68 -0.72 14.17 -3.73
N ALA A 69 -1.10 13.00 -3.23
CA ALA A 69 -0.39 12.37 -2.12
C ALA A 69 1.09 12.12 -2.49
N ARG A 70 1.99 12.47 -1.57
CA ARG A 70 3.42 12.15 -1.65
C ARG A 70 3.67 10.85 -0.91
N VAL A 71 4.37 9.91 -1.54
CA VAL A 71 4.62 8.58 -0.99
C VAL A 71 6.10 8.29 -1.05
N THR A 72 6.65 7.75 0.03
CA THR A 72 8.05 7.34 0.13
C THR A 72 8.20 6.23 1.15
N ASN A 73 9.39 5.63 1.23
CA ASN A 73 9.73 4.58 2.20
C ASN A 73 8.80 3.36 2.14
N SER A 74 8.27 3.04 0.95
CA SER A 74 7.51 1.82 0.71
C SER A 74 8.42 0.60 0.85
N SER A 75 7.98 -0.41 1.59
CA SER A 75 8.72 -1.65 1.75
C SER A 75 7.81 -2.86 1.83
N VAL A 76 8.30 -3.99 1.32
CA VAL A 76 7.73 -5.32 1.50
C VAL A 76 8.86 -6.20 2.00
N VAL A 77 8.67 -6.84 3.15
CA VAL A 77 9.69 -7.68 3.78
C VAL A 77 9.09 -9.04 4.12
N VAL A 78 9.79 -10.10 3.73
CA VAL A 78 9.45 -11.47 4.12
C VAL A 78 10.14 -11.79 5.44
N ARG A 79 9.38 -12.21 6.45
CA ARG A 79 9.90 -12.66 7.74
C ARG A 79 9.87 -14.18 7.79
N ALA A 80 11.02 -14.82 7.56
CA ALA A 80 11.15 -16.25 7.78
C ALA A 80 11.31 -16.51 9.29
N ARG A 81 10.49 -17.41 9.85
CA ARG A 81 10.80 -18.03 11.13
C ARG A 81 11.63 -19.26 10.81
N LEU A 82 12.92 -19.23 11.17
CA LEU A 82 13.75 -20.43 11.14
C LEU A 82 13.25 -21.34 12.27
N SER A 83 12.89 -22.57 11.90
CA SER A 83 12.57 -23.66 12.82
C SER A 83 13.82 -24.26 13.44
#